data_AF-A0A7S2VVE6-F1
#
_entry.id   AF-A0A7S2VVE6-F1
#
_cell.length_a   1.000
_cell.length_b   1.000
_cell.length_c   1.000
_cell.angle_alpha   90.00
_cell.angle_beta   90.00
_cell.angle_gamma   90.00
#
_symmetry.space_group_name_H-M   'P 1'
#
loop_
_entity.id
_entity.type
_entity.pdbx_description
1 polymer ?
#
loop_
_entity_poly.entity_id
_entity_poly.type
_entity_poly.pdbx_seq_one_letter_code
_entity_poly.pdbx_strand_id
1 'polypeptide(L)'
;NFEATYGVGLSAWKMLKSEVESIGRTDEDTEKDGYGYAYITATANVHLVVKDKVEIECRAFQHSMNLWKVTAMRASEVGDWAFRKCLNLNDAIFPNASSVGIYSFNGCKNSTNVRLPNAT
;
A
#
# COMPACT_ATOMS: atom_id res chain seq x y z
N ASN A 1 -15.50 -21.62 8.75
CA ASN A 1 -14.86 -20.50 9.46
C ASN A 1 -13.37 -20.58 9.29
N PHE A 2 -12.81 -19.80 8.35
CA PHE A 2 -11.37 -19.60 8.25
C PHE A 2 -11.08 -18.24 8.89
N GLU A 3 -10.53 -18.24 10.10
CA GLU A 3 -9.92 -17.07 10.71
C GLU A 3 -8.48 -16.98 10.19
N ALA A 4 -8.21 -16.00 9.33
CA ALA A 4 -6.85 -15.69 8.91
C ALA A 4 -6.13 -14.95 10.05
N THR A 5 -5.50 -15.71 10.94
CA THR A 5 -4.36 -15.25 11.74
C THR A 5 -3.12 -15.22 10.85
N TYR A 6 -2.26 -14.21 11.06
CA TYR A 6 -0.99 -13.93 10.38
C TYR A 6 -1.10 -13.10 9.09
N GLY A 7 -0.79 -11.81 9.22
CA GLY A 7 -0.18 -11.01 8.15
C GLY A 7 -1.08 -10.67 6.97
N VAL A 8 -2.34 -10.35 7.21
CA VAL A 8 -3.13 -9.60 6.23
C VAL A 8 -3.08 -8.14 6.57
N GLY A 9 -2.89 -7.31 5.54
CA GLY A 9 -3.47 -5.98 5.46
C GLY A 9 -5.00 -6.04 5.55
N LEU A 10 -5.53 -6.51 6.69
CA LEU A 10 -6.96 -6.56 6.99
C LEU A 10 -7.47 -5.12 7.12
N SER A 11 -6.64 -4.25 7.68
CA SER A 11 -6.81 -2.79 7.69
C SER A 11 -6.84 -2.27 6.26
N ALA A 12 -5.84 -2.61 5.44
CA ALA A 12 -5.77 -2.22 4.03
C ALA A 12 -6.99 -2.71 3.23
N TRP A 13 -7.43 -3.95 3.38
CA TRP A 13 -8.62 -4.47 2.70
C TRP A 13 -9.92 -3.80 3.18
N LYS A 14 -10.05 -3.56 4.49
CA LYS A 14 -11.19 -2.79 5.05
C LYS A 14 -11.22 -1.35 4.51
N MET A 15 -10.07 -0.71 4.31
CA MET A 15 -9.96 0.64 3.71
C MET A 15 -10.45 0.68 2.26
N LEU A 16 -10.28 -0.41 1.52
CA LEU A 16 -10.50 -0.46 0.07
C LEU A 16 -11.89 -0.92 -0.32
N LYS A 17 -12.52 -1.76 0.53
CA LYS A 17 -13.84 -2.34 0.26
C LYS A 17 -14.94 -1.27 0.11
N SER A 18 -14.77 -0.08 0.66
CA SER A 18 -15.74 1.02 0.53
C SER A 18 -15.45 1.99 -0.63
N GLU A 19 -14.27 1.96 -1.25
CA GLU A 19 -13.83 3.01 -2.18
C GLU A 19 -13.46 2.48 -3.59
N VAL A 20 -13.32 1.17 -3.82
CA VAL A 20 -12.78 0.67 -5.11
C VAL A 20 -13.48 -0.59 -5.63
N GLU A 21 -14.01 -0.52 -6.85
CA GLU A 21 -14.71 -1.62 -7.54
C GLU A 21 -13.75 -2.68 -8.13
N SER A 22 -12.44 -2.40 -8.21
CA SER A 22 -11.47 -3.17 -9.02
C SER A 22 -10.20 -3.60 -8.27
N ILE A 23 -10.31 -3.94 -6.98
CA ILE A 23 -9.16 -4.38 -6.18
C ILE A 23 -9.24 -5.87 -5.88
N GLY A 24 -8.19 -6.59 -6.27
CA GLY A 24 -8.01 -8.01 -5.97
C GLY A 24 -7.09 -8.21 -4.77
N ARG A 25 -7.36 -9.26 -3.99
CA ARG A 25 -6.41 -9.77 -3.01
C ARG A 25 -5.64 -10.92 -3.65
N THR A 26 -4.32 -10.88 -3.55
CA THR A 26 -3.46 -11.96 -4.03
C THR A 26 -2.62 -12.45 -2.87
N ASP A 27 -2.73 -13.75 -2.56
CA ASP A 27 -1.93 -14.38 -1.51
C ASP A 27 -0.55 -14.86 -2.04
N GLU A 28 -0.15 -14.42 -3.24
CA GLU A 28 1.01 -14.96 -3.94
C GLU A 28 1.97 -13.87 -4.37
N ASP A 29 2.95 -13.59 -3.52
CA ASP A 29 4.33 -13.44 -3.92
C ASP A 29 5.16 -13.80 -2.69
N THR A 30 5.37 -15.11 -2.53
CA THR A 30 6.59 -15.61 -1.92
C THR A 30 7.78 -15.05 -2.72
N GLU A 31 8.19 -13.83 -2.40
CA GLU A 31 9.62 -13.58 -2.43
C GLU A 31 10.27 -14.63 -1.52
N LYS A 32 11.46 -15.05 -1.90
CA LYS A 32 12.21 -16.15 -1.28
C LYS A 32 12.68 -15.84 0.16
N ASP A 33 11.98 -14.97 0.89
CA ASP A 33 12.21 -14.64 2.29
C ASP A 33 11.29 -15.44 3.24
N GLY A 34 10.33 -16.22 2.74
CA GLY A 34 9.66 -17.29 3.51
C GLY A 34 8.58 -16.82 4.49
N TYR A 35 8.11 -15.57 4.37
CA TYR A 35 7.22 -14.96 5.37
C TYR A 35 5.71 -15.00 5.07
N GLY A 36 5.27 -15.51 3.90
CA GLY A 36 3.85 -15.83 3.65
C GLY A 36 2.85 -14.69 3.86
N TYR A 37 3.17 -13.47 3.40
CA TYR A 37 2.28 -12.31 3.54
C TYR A 37 1.28 -12.20 2.37
N ALA A 38 0.04 -11.84 2.68
CA ALA A 38 -0.98 -11.48 1.69
C ALA A 38 -0.94 -9.96 1.43
N TYR A 39 -0.97 -9.55 0.17
CA TYR A 39 -0.99 -8.14 -0.22
C TYR A 39 -2.08 -7.87 -1.26
N ILE A 40 -2.31 -6.59 -1.52
CA ILE A 40 -3.44 -6.14 -2.32
C ILE A 40 -2.95 -5.60 -3.66
N THR A 41 -3.54 -6.10 -4.75
CA THR A 41 -3.22 -5.67 -6.12
C THR A 41 -4.43 -5.01 -6.78
N ALA A 42 -4.18 -3.88 -7.44
CA ALA A 42 -5.18 -3.29 -8.31
C ALA A 42 -5.22 -4.07 -9.63
N THR A 43 -6.41 -4.52 -10.08
CA THR A 43 -6.57 -5.25 -11.35
C THR A 43 -6.81 -4.32 -12.55
N ALA A 44 -7.12 -3.05 -12.27
CA ALA A 44 -7.26 -1.97 -13.22
C ALA A 44 -6.54 -0.71 -12.69
N ASN A 45 -6.39 0.30 -13.53
CA ASN A 45 -5.69 1.54 -13.16
C ASN A 45 -6.44 2.27 -12.03
N VAL A 46 -5.87 2.31 -10.83
CA VAL A 46 -6.53 2.74 -9.59
C VAL A 46 -5.83 3.95 -8.97
N HIS A 47 -6.62 4.95 -8.60
CA HIS A 47 -6.24 5.98 -7.64
C HIS A 47 -6.84 5.60 -6.28
N LEU A 48 -5.98 5.26 -5.33
CA LEU A 48 -6.36 4.98 -3.95
C LEU A 48 -6.53 6.27 -3.15
N VAL A 49 -7.71 6.48 -2.59
CA VAL A 49 -7.98 7.54 -1.60
C VAL A 49 -8.30 6.91 -0.24
N VAL A 50 -7.51 7.25 0.77
CA VAL A 50 -7.70 6.81 2.16
C VAL A 50 -8.22 7.99 2.97
N LYS A 51 -9.51 7.94 3.30
CA LYS A 51 -10.24 9.04 3.96
C LYS A 51 -10.23 8.95 5.48
N ASP A 52 -10.07 7.75 6.04
CA ASP A 52 -10.07 7.52 7.48
C ASP A 52 -8.66 7.41 8.06
N LYS A 53 -8.56 7.59 9.39
CA LYS A 53 -7.31 7.34 10.11
C LYS A 53 -7.01 5.85 10.04
N VAL A 54 -5.88 5.51 9.42
CA VAL A 54 -5.47 4.12 9.29
C VAL A 54 -3.97 4.01 9.14
N GLU A 55 -3.45 2.87 9.57
CA GLU A 55 -2.06 2.49 9.41
C GLU A 55 -1.91 1.72 8.09
N ILE A 56 -0.97 2.14 7.25
CA ILE A 56 -0.65 1.39 6.03
C ILE A 56 0.40 0.36 6.44
N GLU A 57 -0.02 -0.88 6.59
CA GLU A 57 0.83 -1.95 7.11
C GLU A 57 1.97 -2.36 6.14
N CYS A 58 2.91 -3.13 6.67
CA CYS A 58 4.01 -3.73 5.90
C CYS A 58 3.50 -4.50 4.68
N ARG A 59 4.12 -4.29 3.52
CA ARG A 59 3.79 -4.91 2.21
C ARG A 59 2.34 -4.72 1.71
N ALA A 60 1.52 -3.86 2.33
CA ALA A 60 0.08 -3.77 2.05
C ALA A 60 -0.31 -3.68 0.56
N PHE A 61 0.47 -2.95 -0.25
CA PHE A 61 0.29 -2.75 -1.69
C PHE A 61 1.51 -3.16 -2.50
N GLN A 62 2.35 -4.05 -1.97
CA GLN A 62 3.52 -4.54 -2.70
C GLN A 62 3.10 -5.07 -4.08
N HIS A 63 3.90 -4.76 -5.10
CA HIS A 63 3.68 -5.19 -6.50
C HIS A 63 2.32 -4.77 -7.09
N SER A 64 1.64 -3.77 -6.54
CA SER A 64 0.38 -3.27 -7.10
C SER A 64 0.64 -2.50 -8.40
N MET A 65 0.71 -3.24 -9.51
CA MET A 65 1.14 -2.71 -10.80
C MET A 65 0.18 -1.70 -11.40
N ASN A 66 -1.10 -1.72 -11.03
CA ASN A 66 -2.07 -0.78 -11.57
C ASN A 66 -2.42 0.36 -10.59
N LEU A 67 -1.74 0.43 -9.44
CA LEU A 67 -1.88 1.56 -8.53
C LEU A 67 -1.02 2.72 -9.05
N TRP A 68 -1.66 3.75 -9.60
CA TRP A 68 -0.95 4.90 -10.17
C TRP A 68 -0.89 6.10 -9.23
N LYS A 69 -1.83 6.20 -8.28
CA LYS A 69 -1.86 7.27 -7.29
C LYS A 69 -2.36 6.80 -5.94
N VAL A 70 -1.76 7.31 -4.87
CA VAL A 70 -2.21 7.13 -3.48
C VAL A 70 -2.37 8.49 -2.82
N THR A 71 -3.47 8.68 -2.11
CA THR A 71 -3.73 9.87 -1.29
C THR A 71 -4.26 9.42 0.06
N ALA A 72 -3.44 9.51 1.10
CA ALA A 72 -3.80 9.11 2.45
C ALA A 72 -3.59 10.27 3.43
N MET A 73 -4.60 11.13 3.50
CA MET A 73 -4.52 12.37 4.27
C MET A 73 -4.46 12.14 5.77
N ARG A 74 -4.92 11.00 6.27
CA ARG A 74 -4.99 10.68 7.70
C ARG A 74 -4.13 9.49 8.10
N ALA A 75 -3.29 8.99 7.19
CA ALA A 75 -2.32 7.97 7.52
C ALA A 75 -1.21 8.58 8.38
N SER A 76 -0.96 7.99 9.55
CA SER A 76 0.13 8.38 10.45
C SER A 76 1.42 7.62 10.17
N GLU A 77 1.32 6.41 9.61
CA GLU A 77 2.46 5.53 9.37
C GLU A 77 2.30 4.77 8.06
N VAL A 78 3.41 4.60 7.36
CA VAL A 78 3.56 3.73 6.19
C VAL A 78 4.56 2.64 6.54
N GLY A 79 4.16 1.38 6.47
CA GLY A 79 4.97 0.24 6.88
C GLY A 79 6.03 -0.17 5.86
N ASP A 80 6.97 -1.01 6.30
CA ASP A 80 8.06 -1.48 5.45
C ASP A 80 7.55 -2.14 4.16
N TRP A 81 8.22 -1.87 3.04
CA TRP A 81 7.85 -2.40 1.72
C TRP A 81 6.39 -2.13 1.27
N ALA A 82 5.63 -1.24 1.92
CA ALA A 82 4.20 -1.04 1.67
C ALA A 82 3.81 -0.83 0.20
N PHE A 83 4.65 -0.14 -0.58
CA PHE A 83 4.46 0.14 -2.00
C PHE A 83 5.61 -0.42 -2.87
N ARG A 84 6.35 -1.40 -2.38
CA ARG A 84 7.52 -1.94 -3.09
C ARG A 84 7.13 -2.49 -4.46
N LYS A 85 7.90 -2.14 -5.50
CA LYS A 85 7.66 -2.42 -6.92
C LYS A 85 6.24 -2.08 -7.41
N CYS A 86 5.59 -1.04 -6.89
CA CYS A 86 4.43 -0.44 -7.56
C CYS A 86 4.90 0.30 -8.82
N LEU A 87 4.98 -0.40 -9.95
CA LEU A 87 5.69 0.12 -11.13
C LEU A 87 5.01 1.35 -11.76
N ASN A 88 3.68 1.45 -11.66
CA ASN A 88 2.92 2.58 -12.23
C ASN A 88 2.65 3.70 -11.22
N LEU A 89 3.11 3.59 -9.97
CA LEU A 89 2.84 4.60 -8.93
C LEU A 89 3.56 5.91 -9.24
N ASN A 90 2.79 6.91 -9.64
CA ASN A 90 3.27 8.25 -10.03
C ASN A 90 3.21 9.26 -8.88
N ASP A 91 2.20 9.16 -8.03
CA ASP A 91 1.93 10.17 -7.02
C ASP A 91 1.51 9.51 -5.70
N ALA A 92 2.19 9.85 -4.62
CA ALA A 92 1.96 9.26 -3.31
C ALA A 92 1.95 10.37 -2.25
N ILE A 93 0.76 10.69 -1.73
CA ILE A 93 0.52 11.87 -0.90
C ILE A 93 0.14 11.44 0.51
N PHE A 94 1.01 11.70 1.48
CA PHE A 94 0.89 11.35 2.90
C PHE A 94 1.18 12.56 3.79
N PRO A 95 0.31 13.58 3.82
CA PRO A 95 0.60 14.86 4.46
C PRO A 95 0.69 14.78 5.99
N ASN A 96 0.25 13.68 6.61
CA ASN A 96 0.26 13.47 8.07
C ASN A 96 1.08 12.24 8.51
N ALA A 97 1.80 11.58 7.60
CA ALA A 97 2.60 10.40 7.95
C ALA A 97 3.87 10.78 8.72
N SER A 98 3.91 10.49 10.01
CA SER A 98 5.08 10.71 10.87
C SER A 98 6.19 9.67 10.69
N SER A 99 5.87 8.51 10.11
CA SER A 99 6.83 7.43 9.86
C SER A 99 6.63 6.81 8.48
N VAL A 100 7.74 6.49 7.82
CA VAL A 100 7.78 5.76 6.55
C VAL A 100 8.79 4.63 6.67
N GLY A 101 8.31 3.41 6.44
CA GLY A 101 9.06 2.18 6.61
C GLY A 101 10.17 2.02 5.58
N ILE A 102 11.10 1.14 5.92
CA ILE A 102 12.26 0.81 5.11
C ILE A 102 11.79 0.22 3.77
N TYR A 103 12.39 0.68 2.68
CA TYR A 103 12.09 0.24 1.32
C TYR A 103 10.61 0.38 0.90
N SER A 104 9.82 1.23 1.57
CA SER A 104 8.39 1.43 1.28
C SER A 104 8.11 1.70 -0.20
N PHE A 105 8.97 2.46 -0.88
CA PHE A 105 8.84 2.78 -2.31
C PHE A 105 9.93 2.15 -3.17
N ASN A 106 10.67 1.15 -2.65
CA ASN A 106 11.77 0.53 -3.38
C ASN A 106 11.27 -0.14 -4.68
N GLY A 107 11.96 0.11 -5.79
CA GLY A 107 11.60 -0.48 -7.08
C GLY A 107 10.36 0.12 -7.75
N CYS A 108 9.79 1.22 -7.23
CA CYS A 108 8.84 2.03 -8.02
C CYS A 108 9.61 2.62 -9.21
N LYS A 109 9.13 2.36 -10.44
CA LYS A 109 9.86 2.73 -11.67
C LYS A 109 9.55 4.12 -12.17
N ASN A 110 8.31 4.58 -11.99
CA ASN A 110 7.99 5.96 -12.24
C ASN A 110 8.63 6.85 -11.18
N SER A 111 8.96 8.08 -11.55
CA SER A 111 9.41 9.14 -10.63
C SER A 111 8.30 9.45 -9.63
N THR A 112 8.08 8.55 -8.66
CA THR A 112 7.01 8.66 -7.69
C THR A 112 7.22 9.94 -6.92
N ASN A 113 6.32 10.91 -7.11
CA ASN A 113 6.35 12.14 -6.36
C ASN A 113 5.77 11.85 -4.97
N VAL A 114 6.65 11.49 -4.04
CA VAL A 114 6.26 11.19 -2.65
C VAL A 114 6.21 12.50 -1.87
N ARG A 115 5.01 12.89 -1.45
CA ARG A 115 4.75 14.07 -0.62
C ARG A 115 4.47 13.65 0.81
N LEU A 116 5.46 13.76 1.68
CA LEU A 116 5.37 13.52 3.12
C LEU A 116 5.04 14.82 3.88
N PRO A 117 4.67 14.77 5.17
CA PRO A 117 4.54 16.00 5.95
C PRO A 117 5.88 16.71 5.92
N ASN A 118 5.84 18.03 5.68
CA ASN A 118 6.98 18.95 5.65
C ASN A 118 8.27 18.33 6.20
N ALA A 119 9.17 17.96 5.28
CA ALA A 119 10.59 17.95 5.58
C ALA A 119 11.00 19.42 5.74
N THR A 120 10.72 20.00 6.91
CA THR A 120 11.38 21.22 7.37
C THR A 120 12.81 20.92 7.77
#